data_AF-A0A3B7A705-F1
#
_entry.id   AF-A0A3B7A705-F1
#
_cell.length_a   1.000
_cell.length_b   1.000
_cell.length_c   1.000
_cell.angle_alpha   90.00
_cell.angle_beta   90.00
_cell.angle_gamma   90.00
#
_symmetry.space_group_name_H-M   'P 1'
#
loop_
_entity.id
_entity.type
_entity.pdbx_description
1 polymer ?
#
loop_
_entity_poly.entity_id
_entity_poly.type
_entity_poly.pdbx_seq_one_letter_code
_entity_poly.pdbx_strand_id
1 'polypeptide(L)'
;MTMRSPAELRYLAEGLARKSSGSHSLPRTVEEALKILHELQVHQIELQLQNDALAEAYAESARNLEQFTSLYEYAPVAYFTLDRKGRIAKANALGRKLLVSPLCIPDGLHFAPFVTTDCLDMFRSFLDDVFARNTLESCTLTLMNPVGGDPIHVLLEGVAEEEGEACQLIVTDVTRLRLAEQRLAELTPPAGT
;
A
#
# COMPACT_ATOMS: atom_id res chain seq x y z
N MET A 1 11.83 16.10 -2.16
CA MET A 1 12.09 16.98 -1.00
C MET A 1 13.46 17.62 -1.18
N THR A 2 13.52 18.95 -1.27
CA THR A 2 14.80 19.68 -1.38
C THR A 2 15.45 19.72 0.00
N MET A 3 16.63 19.11 0.17
CA MET A 3 17.40 19.25 1.41
C MET A 3 17.81 20.71 1.57
N ARG A 4 17.55 21.29 2.75
CA ARG A 4 18.05 22.63 3.10
C ARG A 4 19.57 22.59 3.20
N SER A 5 20.22 23.60 2.65
CA SER A 5 21.67 23.73 2.71
C SER A 5 22.15 23.95 4.16
N PRO A 6 23.41 23.61 4.48
CA PRO A 6 23.99 23.86 5.80
C PRO A 6 23.92 25.32 6.24
N ALA A 7 24.03 26.26 5.30
CA ALA A 7 23.93 27.70 5.56
C ALA A 7 22.52 28.13 5.99
N GLU A 8 21.48 27.56 5.37
CA GLU A 8 20.08 27.81 5.72
C GLU A 8 19.74 27.24 7.10
N LEU A 9 20.21 26.03 7.41
CA LEU A 9 20.03 25.40 8.72
C LEU A 9 20.70 26.24 9.83
N ARG A 10 21.90 26.76 9.57
CA ARG A 10 22.60 27.65 10.50
C ARG A 10 21.85 28.96 10.71
N TYR A 11 21.38 29.62 9.65
CA TYR A 11 20.60 30.84 9.75
C TYR A 11 19.31 30.64 10.57
N LEU A 12 18.61 29.53 10.36
CA LEU A 12 17.42 29.17 11.14
C LEU A 12 17.77 28.91 12.61
N ALA A 13 18.86 28.19 12.89
CA ALA A 13 19.32 27.92 14.25
C ALA A 13 19.68 29.21 15.01
N GLU A 14 20.41 30.13 14.37
CA GLU A 14 20.75 31.45 14.95
C GLU A 14 19.48 32.29 15.20
N GLY A 15 18.50 32.21 14.30
CA GLY A 15 17.20 32.87 14.46
C GLY A 15 16.36 32.33 15.62
N LEU A 16 16.40 31.01 15.86
CA LEU A 16 15.73 30.36 16.99
C LEU A 16 16.44 30.68 18.31
N ALA A 17 17.78 30.61 18.33
CA ALA A 17 18.58 30.95 19.50
C ALA A 17 18.32 32.39 19.98
N ARG A 18 18.22 33.37 19.06
CA ARG A 18 17.88 34.75 19.39
C ARG A 18 16.49 34.91 20.04
N LYS A 19 15.54 34.02 19.71
CA LYS A 19 14.18 34.03 20.28
C LYS A 19 14.12 33.32 21.65
N SER A 20 15.00 32.35 21.91
CA SER A 20 15.08 31.61 23.17
C SER A 20 16.02 32.22 24.21
N SER A 21 16.80 33.25 23.86
CA SER A 21 17.66 34.02 24.78
C SER A 21 16.86 34.87 25.78
N GLY A 22 16.12 34.24 26.69
CA GLY A 22 15.64 34.84 27.93
C GLY A 22 16.73 34.74 29.01
N SER A 23 17.20 35.89 29.53
CA SER A 23 18.07 36.06 30.70
C SER A 23 19.09 34.94 31.00
N HIS A 24 20.12 34.78 30.18
CA HIS A 24 21.28 33.96 30.57
C HIS A 24 22.30 34.85 31.27
N SER A 25 22.55 34.60 32.56
CA SER A 25 23.59 35.30 33.32
C SER A 25 24.97 34.89 32.81
N LEU A 26 25.84 35.88 32.54
CA LEU A 26 27.23 35.62 32.22
C LEU A 26 27.90 34.84 33.38
N PRO A 27 28.71 33.81 33.08
CA PRO A 27 29.45 33.09 34.12
C PRO A 27 30.34 34.07 34.89
N ARG A 28 30.31 33.98 36.21
CA ARG A 28 31.03 34.90 37.11
C ARG A 28 32.41 34.38 37.47
N THR A 29 32.67 33.09 37.25
CA THR A 29 33.94 32.42 37.52
C THR A 29 34.39 31.52 36.35
N VAL A 30 35.67 31.18 36.32
CA VAL A 30 36.25 30.26 35.32
C VAL A 30 35.66 28.84 35.46
N GLU A 31 35.38 28.38 36.69
CA GLU A 31 34.76 27.08 36.94
C GLU A 31 33.34 26.99 36.41
N GLU A 32 32.52 28.05 36.58
CA GLU A 32 31.19 28.14 35.98
C GLU A 32 31.25 28.09 34.44
N ALA A 33 32.22 28.78 33.84
CA ALA A 33 32.42 28.77 32.40
C ALA A 33 32.83 27.38 31.88
N LEU A 34 33.73 26.68 32.58
CA LEU A 34 34.14 25.32 32.22
C LEU A 34 32.99 24.31 32.35
N LYS A 35 32.15 24.46 33.38
CA LYS A 35 30.95 23.63 33.55
C LYS A 35 29.94 23.82 32.41
N ILE A 36 29.65 25.06 32.04
CA ILE A 36 28.75 25.37 30.91
C ILE A 36 29.31 24.84 29.59
N LEU A 37 30.63 24.97 29.37
CA LEU A 37 31.28 24.39 28.18
C LEU A 37 31.14 22.87 28.14
N HIS A 38 31.33 22.21 29.29
CA HIS A 38 31.16 20.78 29.39
C HIS A 38 29.70 20.34 29.13
N GLU A 39 28.72 21.01 29.74
CA GLU A 39 27.29 20.76 29.49
C GLU A 39 26.92 20.98 28.02
N LEU A 40 27.45 22.03 27.39
CA LEU A 40 27.25 22.28 25.96
C LEU A 40 27.87 21.17 25.09
N GLN A 41 29.05 20.67 25.44
CA GLN A 41 29.70 19.56 24.74
C GLN A 41 28.88 18.26 24.87
N VAL A 42 28.39 17.97 26.08
CA VAL A 42 27.52 16.81 26.32
C VAL A 42 26.25 16.93 25.46
N HIS A 43 25.58 18.08 25.47
CA HIS A 43 24.40 18.30 24.64
C HIS A 43 24.67 18.21 23.13
N GLN A 44 25.84 18.66 22.66
CA GLN A 44 26.23 18.48 21.25
C GLN A 44 26.36 17.00 20.89
N ILE A 45 26.99 16.20 21.75
CA ILE A 45 27.12 14.76 21.56
C ILE A 45 25.74 14.08 21.60
N GLU A 46 24.89 14.43 22.56
CA GLU A 46 23.52 13.91 22.65
C GLU A 46 22.71 14.22 21.38
N LEU A 47 22.77 15.45 20.87
CA LEU A 47 22.10 15.84 19.63
C LEU A 47 22.62 15.06 18.42
N GLN A 48 23.94 14.83 18.35
CA GLN A 48 24.53 14.02 17.29
C GLN A 48 24.01 12.58 17.36
N LEU A 49 24.02 11.97 18.55
CA LEU A 49 23.52 10.61 18.76
C LEU A 49 22.01 10.50 18.43
N GLN A 50 21.20 11.50 18.78
CA GLN A 50 19.78 11.53 18.41
C GLN A 50 19.58 11.65 16.90
N ASN A 51 20.41 12.44 16.21
CA ASN A 51 20.35 12.56 14.76
C ASN A 51 20.74 11.25 14.08
N ASP A 52 21.82 10.61 14.53
CA ASP A 52 22.28 9.32 14.01
C ASP A 52 21.21 8.23 14.22
N ALA A 53 20.61 8.15 15.41
CA ALA A 53 19.52 7.23 15.70
C ALA A 53 18.28 7.50 14.83
N LEU A 54 17.95 8.76 14.58
CA LEU A 54 16.84 9.13 13.70
C LEU A 54 17.14 8.73 12.25
N ALA A 55 18.36 8.97 11.77
CA ALA A 55 18.79 8.57 10.43
C ALA A 55 18.73 7.05 10.25
N GLU A 56 19.15 6.28 11.26
CA GLU A 56 19.07 4.83 11.26
C GLU A 56 17.62 4.32 11.22
N ALA A 57 16.74 4.92 12.04
CA ALA A 57 15.31 4.60 12.03
C ALA A 57 14.65 4.90 10.67
N TYR A 58 14.99 6.03 10.03
CA TYR A 58 14.52 6.33 8.68
C TYR A 58 15.02 5.31 7.64
N ALA A 59 16.29 4.92 7.72
CA ALA A 59 16.87 3.93 6.82
C ALA A 59 16.22 2.54 7.01
N GLU A 60 15.91 2.15 8.24
CA GLU A 60 15.16 0.93 8.53
C GLU A 60 13.73 1.00 7.98
N SER A 61 13.00 2.09 8.24
CA SER A 61 11.66 2.27 7.70
C SER A 61 11.64 2.24 6.16
N ALA A 62 12.64 2.84 5.51
CA ALA A 62 12.76 2.83 4.05
C ALA A 62 13.00 1.42 3.52
N ARG A 63 13.89 0.64 4.15
CA ARG A 63 14.13 -0.77 3.80
C ARG A 63 12.88 -1.63 3.94
N ASN A 64 12.15 -1.46 5.04
CA ASN A 64 10.89 -2.19 5.26
C ASN A 64 9.86 -1.83 4.19
N LEU A 65 9.69 -0.53 3.89
CA LEU A 65 8.77 -0.08 2.85
C LEU A 65 9.13 -0.63 1.47
N GLU A 66 10.41 -0.67 1.12
CA GLU A 66 10.90 -1.25 -0.13
C GLU A 66 10.60 -2.76 -0.21
N GLN A 67 10.81 -3.48 0.88
CA GLN A 67 10.51 -4.91 0.97
C GLN A 67 9.00 -5.17 0.80
N PHE A 68 8.14 -4.42 1.51
CA PHE A 68 6.69 -4.55 1.39
C PHE A 68 6.19 -4.19 -0.01
N THR A 69 6.72 -3.12 -0.59
CA THR A 69 6.38 -2.71 -1.96
C THR A 69 6.75 -3.80 -2.95
N SER A 70 7.92 -4.42 -2.78
CA SER A 70 8.37 -5.53 -3.62
C SER A 70 7.45 -6.74 -3.50
N LEU A 71 7.07 -7.14 -2.28
CA LEU A 71 6.14 -8.26 -2.07
C LEU A 71 4.78 -8.00 -2.71
N TYR A 72 4.27 -6.78 -2.63
CA TYR A 72 2.99 -6.40 -3.23
C TYR A 72 3.06 -6.34 -4.76
N GLU A 73 4.04 -5.64 -5.32
CA GLU A 73 4.19 -5.40 -6.76
C GLU A 73 4.58 -6.67 -7.54
N TYR A 74 5.37 -7.56 -6.95
CA TYR A 74 5.82 -8.80 -7.59
C TYR A 74 5.00 -10.03 -7.18
N ALA A 75 3.87 -9.86 -6.50
CA ALA A 75 3.02 -10.99 -6.15
C ALA A 75 2.51 -11.73 -7.40
N PRO A 76 2.46 -13.08 -7.39
CA PRO A 76 1.96 -13.88 -8.50
C PRO A 76 0.43 -13.92 -8.61
N VAL A 77 -0.27 -13.14 -7.79
CA VAL A 77 -1.73 -12.99 -7.76
C VAL A 77 -2.10 -11.52 -7.89
N ALA A 78 -3.25 -11.24 -8.52
CA ALA A 78 -3.68 -9.86 -8.74
C ALA A 78 -4.36 -9.33 -7.48
N TYR A 79 -3.78 -8.27 -6.91
CA TYR A 79 -4.33 -7.57 -5.75
C TYR A 79 -4.96 -6.26 -6.18
N PHE A 80 -6.13 -5.97 -5.60
CA PHE A 80 -6.83 -4.70 -5.72
C PHE A 80 -7.30 -4.22 -4.35
N THR A 81 -7.32 -2.91 -4.17
CA THR A 81 -8.04 -2.25 -3.10
C THR A 81 -9.19 -1.50 -3.73
N LEU A 82 -10.42 -1.83 -3.35
CA LEU A 82 -11.62 -1.14 -3.84
C LEU A 82 -12.26 -0.31 -2.73
N ASP A 83 -12.82 0.85 -3.05
CA ASP A 83 -13.72 1.57 -2.14
C ASP A 83 -15.12 0.94 -2.12
N ARG A 84 -15.99 1.39 -1.21
CA ARG A 84 -17.41 0.95 -1.15
C ARG A 84 -18.21 1.11 -2.43
N LYS A 85 -17.77 1.98 -3.34
CA LYS A 85 -18.43 2.22 -4.64
C LYS A 85 -17.84 1.33 -5.74
N GLY A 86 -16.89 0.46 -5.43
CA GLY A 86 -16.20 -0.41 -6.39
C GLY A 86 -15.14 0.32 -7.23
N ARG A 87 -14.65 1.48 -6.77
CA ARG A 87 -13.54 2.19 -7.40
C ARG A 87 -12.22 1.60 -6.94
N ILE A 88 -11.32 1.39 -7.89
CA ILE A 88 -9.97 0.91 -7.64
C ILE A 88 -9.15 2.05 -7.02
N ALA A 89 -8.83 1.90 -5.75
CA ALA A 89 -7.91 2.78 -5.02
C ALA A 89 -6.46 2.37 -5.26
N LYS A 90 -6.18 1.06 -5.32
CA LYS A 90 -4.84 0.50 -5.57
C LYS A 90 -4.94 -0.80 -6.35
N ALA A 91 -3.90 -1.11 -7.12
CA ALA A 91 -3.70 -2.43 -7.70
C ALA A 91 -2.21 -2.72 -7.86
N ASN A 92 -1.79 -3.97 -7.69
CA ASN A 92 -0.41 -4.38 -7.96
C ASN A 92 -0.13 -4.56 -9.46
N ALA A 93 1.13 -4.82 -9.85
CA ALA A 93 1.50 -4.97 -11.26
C ALA A 93 0.66 -6.01 -12.00
N LEU A 94 0.37 -7.15 -11.38
CA LEU A 94 -0.45 -8.19 -12.00
C LEU A 94 -1.90 -7.75 -12.16
N GLY A 95 -2.49 -7.08 -11.18
CA GLY A 95 -3.85 -6.52 -11.28
C GLY A 95 -3.96 -5.44 -12.36
N ARG A 96 -2.99 -4.54 -12.46
CA ARG A 96 -2.92 -3.55 -13.55
C ARG A 96 -2.84 -4.24 -14.93
N LYS A 97 -2.08 -5.33 -15.02
CA LYS A 97 -1.98 -6.13 -16.25
C LYS A 97 -3.28 -6.87 -16.58
N LEU A 98 -4.02 -7.34 -15.57
CA LEU A 98 -5.28 -8.06 -15.74
C LEU A 98 -6.40 -7.17 -16.30
N LEU A 99 -6.47 -5.89 -15.91
CA LEU A 99 -7.50 -4.95 -16.37
C LEU A 99 -7.06 -4.02 -17.55
N VAL A 100 -5.75 -3.88 -17.84
CA VAL A 100 -5.07 -3.00 -18.85
C VAL A 100 -4.94 -1.53 -18.43
N SER A 101 -3.86 -0.76 -18.65
CA SER A 101 -2.53 -0.89 -19.30
C SER A 101 -1.40 -0.91 -18.23
N PRO A 102 -0.18 -1.41 -18.52
CA PRO A 102 0.93 -1.56 -17.56
C PRO A 102 1.39 -0.30 -16.82
N LEU A 103 0.89 0.89 -17.18
CA LEU A 103 1.47 2.15 -16.74
C LEU A 103 0.57 3.04 -15.89
N CYS A 104 -0.76 2.87 -15.88
CA CYS A 104 -1.65 3.66 -15.03
C CYS A 104 -3.04 3.04 -14.94
N ILE A 105 -3.52 2.79 -13.72
CA ILE A 105 -4.96 2.86 -13.44
C ILE A 105 -5.21 4.34 -13.13
N PRO A 106 -5.97 5.08 -13.94
CA PRO A 106 -6.35 6.44 -13.57
C PRO A 106 -7.11 6.39 -12.24
N ASP A 107 -6.77 7.28 -11.32
CA ASP A 107 -7.39 7.35 -9.99
C ASP A 107 -8.92 7.28 -10.09
N GLY A 108 -9.51 6.32 -9.36
CA GLY A 108 -10.95 6.19 -9.24
C GLY A 108 -11.66 5.46 -10.39
N LEU A 109 -10.94 4.69 -11.22
CA LEU A 109 -11.54 3.78 -12.19
C LEU A 109 -12.41 2.72 -11.48
N HIS A 110 -13.60 2.47 -12.01
CA HIS A 110 -14.48 1.42 -11.48
C HIS A 110 -14.05 0.04 -11.92
N PHE A 111 -14.23 -0.98 -11.07
CA PHE A 111 -13.97 -2.38 -11.42
C PHE A 111 -15.08 -2.99 -12.28
N ALA A 112 -16.35 -2.58 -12.04
CA ALA A 112 -17.52 -3.12 -12.72
C ALA A 112 -17.47 -3.13 -14.27
N PRO A 113 -16.90 -2.11 -14.96
CA PRO A 113 -16.77 -2.11 -16.41
C PRO A 113 -15.90 -3.24 -16.98
N PHE A 114 -15.15 -3.98 -16.17
CA PHE A 114 -14.37 -5.14 -16.62
C PHE A 114 -15.11 -6.46 -16.42
N VAL A 115 -16.22 -6.46 -15.68
CA VAL A 115 -17.06 -7.63 -15.44
C VAL A 115 -18.04 -7.77 -16.61
N THR A 116 -18.21 -9.00 -17.10
CA THR A 116 -19.22 -9.30 -18.13
C THR A 116 -20.63 -8.93 -17.65
N THR A 117 -21.50 -8.51 -18.57
CA THR A 117 -22.85 -8.01 -18.22
C THR A 117 -23.65 -9.02 -17.41
N ASP A 118 -23.53 -10.31 -17.70
CA ASP A 118 -24.24 -11.40 -17.03
C ASP A 118 -23.76 -11.63 -15.58
N CYS A 119 -22.59 -11.12 -15.23
CA CYS A 119 -21.98 -11.28 -13.91
C CYS A 119 -22.03 -10.00 -13.04
N LEU A 120 -22.59 -8.90 -13.54
CA LEU A 120 -22.60 -7.62 -12.82
C LEU A 120 -23.39 -7.68 -11.50
N ASP A 121 -24.56 -8.32 -11.50
CA ASP A 121 -25.38 -8.43 -10.30
C ASP A 121 -24.71 -9.33 -9.25
N MET A 122 -24.02 -10.38 -9.69
CA MET A 122 -23.21 -11.24 -8.83
C MET A 122 -22.06 -10.46 -8.20
N PHE A 123 -21.35 -9.64 -8.98
CA PHE A 123 -20.27 -8.80 -8.47
C PHE A 123 -20.76 -7.77 -7.45
N ARG A 124 -21.92 -7.14 -7.69
CA ARG A 124 -22.52 -6.19 -6.75
C ARG A 124 -22.91 -6.85 -5.43
N SER A 125 -23.60 -7.99 -5.50
CA SER A 125 -23.95 -8.77 -4.30
C SER A 125 -22.72 -9.17 -3.52
N PHE A 126 -21.66 -9.62 -4.21
CA PHE A 126 -20.39 -9.96 -3.59
C PHE A 126 -19.77 -8.77 -2.85
N LEU A 127 -19.71 -7.59 -3.47
CA LEU A 127 -19.19 -6.39 -2.80
C LEU A 127 -20.03 -6.04 -1.56
N ASP A 128 -21.35 -6.07 -1.67
CA ASP A 128 -22.24 -5.80 -0.55
C ASP A 128 -22.01 -6.80 0.60
N ASP A 129 -21.85 -8.10 0.30
CA ASP A 129 -21.56 -9.14 1.28
C ASP A 129 -20.18 -8.93 1.95
N VAL A 130 -19.14 -8.60 1.19
CA VAL A 130 -17.78 -8.30 1.72
C VAL A 130 -17.84 -7.18 2.76
N PHE A 131 -18.54 -6.08 2.44
CA PHE A 131 -18.65 -4.94 3.35
C PHE A 131 -19.63 -5.18 4.51
N ALA A 132 -20.64 -6.02 4.34
CA ALA A 132 -21.63 -6.30 5.38
C ALA A 132 -21.13 -7.30 6.43
N ARG A 133 -20.38 -8.32 6.01
CA ARG A 133 -20.03 -9.47 6.88
C ARG A 133 -18.67 -9.34 7.55
N ASN A 134 -17.79 -8.48 7.02
CA ASN A 134 -16.42 -8.30 7.48
C ASN A 134 -15.64 -9.64 7.58
N THR A 135 -16.01 -10.61 6.74
CA THR A 135 -15.40 -11.93 6.60
C THR A 135 -14.83 -12.08 5.20
N LEU A 136 -13.96 -13.08 5.01
CA LEU A 136 -13.50 -13.46 3.69
C LEU A 136 -14.68 -14.02 2.90
N GLU A 137 -15.11 -13.31 1.86
CA GLU A 137 -16.10 -13.77 0.90
C GLU A 137 -15.41 -14.15 -0.40
N SER A 138 -16.02 -15.06 -1.15
CA SER A 138 -15.50 -15.47 -2.46
C SER A 138 -16.60 -15.62 -3.49
N CYS A 139 -16.30 -15.28 -4.74
CA CYS A 139 -17.22 -15.50 -5.86
C CYS A 139 -16.44 -15.80 -7.15
N THR A 140 -17.01 -16.65 -8.02
CA THR A 140 -16.43 -16.92 -9.34
C THR A 140 -17.24 -16.20 -10.40
N LEU A 141 -16.59 -15.37 -11.22
CA LEU A 141 -17.24 -14.65 -12.30
C LEU A 141 -16.35 -14.55 -13.54
N THR A 142 -16.89 -13.90 -14.57
CA THR A 142 -16.19 -13.76 -15.85
C THR A 142 -15.87 -12.30 -16.12
N LEU A 143 -14.59 -12.01 -16.38
CA LEU A 143 -14.10 -10.71 -16.81
C LEU A 143 -14.03 -10.64 -18.34
N MET A 144 -14.30 -9.46 -18.88
CA MET A 144 -14.04 -9.14 -20.28
C MET A 144 -12.54 -9.04 -20.49
N ASN A 145 -12.05 -9.61 -21.59
CA ASN A 145 -10.64 -9.53 -21.94
C ASN A 145 -10.33 -8.14 -22.55
N PRO A 146 -9.54 -7.31 -21.87
CA PRO A 146 -9.30 -5.95 -22.31
C PRO A 146 -8.41 -5.84 -23.57
N VAL A 147 -7.71 -6.91 -23.96
CA VAL A 147 -6.89 -6.97 -25.19
C VAL A 147 -7.71 -7.45 -26.40
N GLY A 148 -8.97 -7.83 -26.19
CA GLY A 148 -9.78 -8.53 -27.18
C GLY A 148 -9.44 -10.02 -27.21
N GLY A 149 -10.46 -10.87 -27.08
CA GLY A 149 -10.30 -12.32 -27.00
C GLY A 149 -11.36 -12.94 -26.12
N ASP A 150 -11.17 -14.23 -25.82
CA ASP A 150 -12.11 -14.97 -24.97
C ASP A 150 -12.17 -14.37 -23.54
N PRO A 151 -13.35 -14.36 -22.91
CA PRO A 151 -13.51 -13.93 -21.53
C PRO A 151 -12.64 -14.73 -20.56
N ILE A 152 -12.20 -14.08 -19.49
CA ILE A 152 -11.33 -14.68 -18.47
C ILE A 152 -12.20 -15.10 -17.29
N HIS A 153 -12.15 -16.37 -16.89
CA HIS A 153 -12.83 -16.83 -15.69
C HIS A 153 -11.94 -16.60 -14.48
N VAL A 154 -12.46 -15.87 -13.49
CA VAL A 154 -11.71 -15.51 -12.29
C VAL A 154 -12.44 -15.89 -11.03
N LEU A 155 -11.66 -16.27 -10.02
CA LEU A 155 -12.10 -16.34 -8.63
C LEU A 155 -11.73 -15.01 -7.97
N LEU A 156 -12.72 -14.35 -7.39
CA LEU A 156 -12.53 -13.22 -6.50
C LEU A 156 -12.64 -13.67 -5.06
N GLU A 157 -11.71 -13.19 -4.25
CA GLU A 157 -11.72 -13.36 -2.80
C GLU A 157 -11.53 -11.99 -2.17
N GLY A 158 -12.45 -11.58 -1.32
CA GLY A 158 -12.51 -10.22 -0.80
C GLY A 158 -12.75 -10.17 0.69
N VAL A 159 -12.15 -9.18 1.34
CA VAL A 159 -12.38 -8.88 2.76
C VAL A 159 -12.35 -7.37 2.97
N ALA A 160 -13.24 -6.85 3.80
CA ALA A 160 -13.23 -5.44 4.17
C ALA A 160 -12.05 -5.11 5.11
N GLU A 161 -11.51 -3.91 5.00
CA GLU A 161 -10.52 -3.40 5.96
C GLU A 161 -11.21 -3.05 7.29
N GLU A 162 -10.45 -2.91 8.38
CA GLU A 162 -11.01 -2.70 9.73
C GLU A 162 -11.94 -1.48 9.85
N GLU A 163 -11.66 -0.41 9.10
CA GLU A 163 -12.49 0.81 9.05
C GLU A 163 -13.70 0.67 8.11
N GLY A 164 -13.74 -0.38 7.28
CA GLY A 164 -14.83 -0.71 6.37
C GLY A 164 -15.00 0.25 5.18
N GLU A 165 -14.08 1.20 4.98
CA GLU A 165 -14.10 2.18 3.89
C GLU A 165 -13.54 1.62 2.56
N ALA A 166 -12.69 0.60 2.66
CA ALA A 166 -12.12 -0.13 1.54
C ALA A 166 -12.16 -1.64 1.78
N CYS A 167 -12.05 -2.41 0.71
CA CYS A 167 -11.86 -3.84 0.76
C CYS A 167 -10.63 -4.26 -0.04
N GLN A 168 -9.96 -5.31 0.45
CA GLN A 168 -8.88 -5.98 -0.24
C GLN A 168 -9.47 -7.11 -1.06
N LEU A 169 -9.07 -7.17 -2.31
CA LEU A 169 -9.61 -8.08 -3.31
C LEU A 169 -8.46 -8.80 -4.01
N ILE A 170 -8.51 -10.12 -3.98
CA ILE A 170 -7.64 -11.00 -4.77
C ILE A 170 -8.44 -11.45 -5.99
N VAL A 171 -7.79 -11.42 -7.15
CA VAL A 171 -8.36 -11.93 -8.40
C VAL A 171 -7.41 -12.98 -8.97
N THR A 172 -7.90 -14.21 -9.04
CA THR A 172 -7.13 -15.36 -9.53
C THR A 172 -7.73 -15.84 -10.84
N ASP A 173 -6.93 -15.92 -11.90
CA ASP A 173 -7.35 -16.51 -13.17
C ASP A 173 -7.48 -18.04 -13.01
N VAL A 174 -8.72 -18.53 -13.07
CA VAL A 174 -9.08 -19.94 -12.96
C VAL A 174 -9.52 -20.53 -14.30
N THR A 175 -9.32 -19.83 -15.41
CA THR A 175 -9.73 -20.26 -16.76
C THR A 175 -9.14 -21.62 -17.10
N ARG A 176 -7.85 -21.83 -16.85
CA ARG A 176 -7.17 -23.11 -17.11
C ARG A 176 -7.71 -24.25 -16.26
N LEU A 177 -8.00 -23.98 -14.99
CA LEU A 177 -8.53 -24.97 -14.06
C LEU A 177 -9.94 -25.39 -14.50
N ARG A 178 -10.80 -24.41 -14.78
CA ARG A 178 -12.19 -24.65 -15.23
C ARG A 178 -12.24 -25.45 -16.54
N LEU A 179 -11.38 -25.12 -17.52
CA LEU A 179 -11.29 -25.87 -18.78
C LEU A 179 -10.83 -27.32 -18.57
N ALA A 180 -9.92 -27.57 -17.62
CA ALA A 180 -9.48 -28.92 -17.30
C ALA A 180 -10.59 -29.74 -16.63
N GLU A 181 -11.34 -29.14 -15.71
CA GLU A 181 -12.50 -29.76 -15.05
C GLU A 181 -13.60 -30.12 -16.05
N GLN A 182 -13.92 -29.22 -16.99
CA GLN A 182 -14.90 -29.47 -18.05
C GLN A 182 -14.50 -30.64 -18.95
N ARG A 183 -13.23 -30.70 -19.37
CA ARG A 183 -12.72 -31.83 -20.16
C ARG A 183 -12.77 -33.15 -19.40
N LEU A 184 -12.51 -33.14 -18.10
CA LEU A 184 -12.60 -34.33 -17.26
C LEU A 184 -14.05 -34.81 -17.11
N ALA A 185 -15.00 -33.87 -16.95
CA ALA A 185 -16.43 -34.16 -16.89
C ALA A 185 -16.97 -34.73 -18.21
N GLU A 186 -16.47 -34.27 -19.36
CA GLU A 186 -16.84 -34.81 -20.68
C GLU A 186 -16.29 -36.23 -20.93
N LEU A 187 -15.17 -36.59 -20.29
CA LEU A 187 -14.54 -37.91 -20.40
C LEU A 187 -15.10 -38.95 -19.42
N THR A 188 -15.92 -38.53 -18.46
CA THR A 188 -16.65 -39.45 -17.57
C THR A 188 -18.04 -39.71 -18.16
N PRO A 189 -18.28 -40.84 -18.87
CA PRO A 189 -19.64 -41.16 -19.30
C PRO A 189 -20.54 -41.31 -18.06
N PRO A 190 -21.85 -40.99 -18.16
CA PRO A 190 -22.75 -41.15 -17.04
C PRO A 190 -22.71 -42.59 -16.56
N ALA A 191 -22.35 -42.78 -15.30
CA ALA A 191 -22.39 -44.09 -14.66
C ALA A 191 -23.86 -44.54 -14.58
N GLY A 192 -24.24 -45.41 -15.51
CA GLY A 192 -25.45 -46.24 -15.43
C GLY A 192 -26.65 -45.73 -16.20
N THR A 193 -27.08 -46.56 -17.16
CA THR A 193 -28.50 -46.92 -17.34
C THR A 193 -28.55 -48.42 -17.58
#